data_AF-A0A382S8X3-F1
#
_entry.id   AF-A0A382S8X3-F1
#
_cell.length_a   1.000
_cell.length_b   1.000
_cell.length_c   1.000
_cell.angle_alpha   90.00
_cell.angle_beta   90.00
_cell.angle_gamma   90.00
#
_symmetry.space_group_name_H-M   'P 1'
#
loop_
_entity.id
_entity.type
_entity.pdbx_description
1 polymer ?
#
loop_
_entity_poly.entity_id
_entity_poly.type
_entity_poly.pdbx_seq_one_letter_code
_entity_poly.pdbx_strand_id
1 'polypeptide(L)'
;VLRFDCGPACVRRLLEKGVDLREISRLFLTHLHYDHCVDYSYLVLTRWDQGVGKIPDLQVCGPSPLARITEQLFGAAGIYGPDLAARTQHPGSHFIYEMRGGQLPRQRPVPAVTEVGEGSVVEGKGWR
;
A
#
# COMPACT_ATOMS: atom_id res chain seq x y z
N VAL A 1 2.51 -9.15 -9.63
CA VAL A 1 3.60 -9.74 -8.81
C VAL A 1 3.12 -9.95 -7.37
N LEU A 2 3.47 -11.08 -6.75
CA LEU A 2 3.15 -11.36 -5.33
C LEU A 2 4.36 -11.03 -4.45
N ARG A 3 4.14 -10.40 -3.29
CA ARG A 3 5.18 -10.10 -2.29
C ARG A 3 4.85 -10.78 -0.98
N PHE A 4 5.84 -11.44 -0.37
CA PHE A 4 5.73 -12.08 0.94
C PHE A 4 6.64 -11.38 1.95
N ASP A 5 6.02 -10.79 2.97
CA ASP A 5 6.58 -9.86 3.94
C ASP A 5 7.09 -8.55 3.35
N CYS A 6 7.14 -7.53 4.20
CA CYS A 6 7.59 -6.17 3.92
C CYS A 6 8.32 -5.61 5.14
N GLY A 7 9.44 -6.24 5.47
CA GLY A 7 10.34 -5.85 6.55
C GLY A 7 11.22 -4.63 6.24
N PRO A 8 12.14 -4.27 7.15
CA PRO A 8 12.98 -3.09 7.05
C PRO A 8 13.72 -2.98 5.72
N ALA A 9 13.61 -1.82 5.07
CA ALA A 9 14.28 -1.49 3.81
C ALA A 9 13.89 -2.38 2.61
N CYS A 10 12.83 -3.19 2.73
CA CYS A 10 12.27 -3.95 1.63
C CYS A 10 11.98 -3.07 0.43
N VAL A 11 11.25 -1.96 0.63
CA VAL A 11 10.83 -1.07 -0.47
C VAL A 11 12.03 -0.40 -1.11
N ARG A 12 12.97 0.10 -0.30
CA ARG A 12 14.21 0.70 -0.80
C ARG A 12 15.01 -0.27 -1.67
N ARG A 13 15.21 -1.52 -1.22
CA ARG A 13 15.96 -2.51 -1.98
C ARG A 13 15.27 -2.92 -3.27
N LEU A 14 13.93 -2.98 -3.29
CA LEU A 14 13.18 -3.21 -4.52
C LEU A 14 13.43 -2.08 -5.54
N LEU A 15 13.36 -0.83 -5.10
CA LEU A 15 13.65 0.33 -5.95
C LEU A 15 15.10 0.33 -6.46
N GLU A 16 16.07 0.01 -5.61
CA GLU A 16 17.50 -0.12 -6.00
C GLU A 16 17.74 -1.20 -7.05
N LYS A 17 16.89 -2.23 -7.07
CA LYS A 17 16.92 -3.29 -8.09
C LYS A 17 16.09 -2.96 -9.33
N GLY A 18 15.54 -1.75 -9.42
CA GLY A 18 14.72 -1.31 -10.54
C GLY A 18 13.35 -2.00 -10.61
N VAL A 19 12.88 -2.58 -9.49
CA VAL A 19 11.55 -3.18 -9.45
C VAL A 19 10.50 -2.07 -9.46
N ASP A 20 9.59 -2.14 -10.43
CA ASP A 20 8.41 -1.29 -10.43
C ASP A 20 7.42 -1.77 -9.36
N LEU A 21 7.26 -0.96 -8.30
CA LEU A 21 6.37 -1.27 -7.18
C LEU A 21 4.90 -1.34 -7.61
N ARG A 22 4.53 -0.70 -8.73
CA ARG A 22 3.15 -0.71 -9.25
C ARG A 22 2.71 -2.10 -9.69
N GLU A 23 3.67 -2.92 -10.14
CA GLU A 23 3.46 -4.31 -10.55
C GLU A 23 3.22 -5.27 -9.39
N ILE A 24 3.52 -4.85 -8.15
CA ILE A 24 3.16 -5.61 -6.94
C ILE A 24 1.65 -5.48 -6.75
N SER A 25 0.95 -6.58 -7.02
CA SER A 25 -0.51 -6.64 -7.01
C SER A 25 -1.07 -7.09 -5.67
N ARG A 26 -0.29 -7.85 -4.90
CA ARG A 26 -0.69 -8.35 -3.58
C ARG A 26 0.52 -8.49 -2.66
N LEU A 27 0.35 -8.06 -1.41
CA LEU A 27 1.26 -8.29 -0.29
C LEU A 27 0.66 -9.34 0.65
N PHE A 28 1.45 -10.33 1.03
CA PHE A 28 1.17 -11.27 2.11
C PHE A 28 2.09 -10.95 3.27
N LEU A 29 1.54 -10.72 4.45
CA LEU A 29 2.28 -10.59 5.70
C LEU A 29 2.10 -11.89 6.46
N THR A 30 3.20 -12.63 6.67
CA THR A 30 3.15 -13.91 7.37
C THR A 30 2.73 -13.71 8.83
N HIS A 31 3.21 -12.64 9.45
CA HIS A 31 2.82 -12.18 10.77
C HIS A 31 3.15 -10.70 10.93
N LEU A 32 2.77 -10.11 12.07
CA LEU A 32 2.80 -8.66 12.30
C LEU A 32 3.95 -8.21 13.20
N HIS A 33 5.08 -8.90 13.16
CA HIS A 33 6.32 -8.38 13.73
C HIS A 33 6.95 -7.36 12.78
N TYR A 34 7.61 -6.35 13.35
CA TYR A 34 8.12 -5.21 12.58
C TYR A 34 9.12 -5.63 11.49
N ASP A 35 9.91 -6.67 11.73
CA ASP A 35 10.86 -7.25 10.77
C ASP A 35 10.18 -7.90 9.55
N HIS A 36 8.86 -8.10 9.60
CA HIS A 36 8.04 -8.61 8.52
C HIS A 36 7.04 -7.59 7.95
N CYS A 37 6.75 -6.48 8.62
CA CYS A 37 5.70 -5.56 8.16
C CYS A 37 6.00 -4.06 8.25
N VAL A 38 7.14 -3.62 8.77
CA VAL A 38 7.38 -2.18 9.00
C VAL A 38 7.37 -1.34 7.72
N ASP A 39 7.78 -1.91 6.58
CA ASP A 39 7.78 -1.21 5.28
C ASP A 39 6.40 -1.29 4.59
N TYR A 40 5.40 -1.95 5.16
CA TYR A 40 4.05 -2.03 4.60
C TYR A 40 3.48 -0.63 4.29
N SER A 41 3.60 0.30 5.24
CA SER A 41 3.11 1.67 5.02
C SER A 41 3.84 2.37 3.88
N TYR A 42 5.16 2.21 3.85
CA TYR A 42 5.99 2.82 2.83
C TYR A 42 5.72 2.25 1.43
N LEU A 43 5.44 0.94 1.33
CA LEU A 43 5.03 0.29 0.08
C LEU A 43 3.71 0.87 -0.44
N VAL A 44 2.69 0.96 0.42
CA VAL A 44 1.38 1.49 0.04
C VAL A 44 1.50 2.94 -0.45
N LEU A 45 2.14 3.82 0.33
CA LEU A 45 2.24 5.24 0.01
C LEU A 45 3.03 5.47 -1.29
N THR A 46 4.15 4.77 -1.46
CA THR A 46 4.98 4.91 -2.66
C THR A 46 4.25 4.40 -3.90
N ARG A 47 3.64 3.20 -3.82
CA ARG A 47 2.88 2.61 -4.92
C ARG A 47 1.69 3.48 -5.31
N TRP A 48 0.94 3.99 -4.33
CA TRP A 48 -0.19 4.90 -4.57
C TRP A 48 0.24 6.19 -5.24
N ASP A 49 1.31 6.84 -4.77
CA ASP A 49 1.80 8.09 -5.36
C ASP A 49 2.32 7.89 -6.79
N GLN A 50 3.09 6.82 -7.04
CA GLN A 50 3.59 6.46 -8.38
C GLN A 50 2.47 6.00 -9.33
N GLY A 51 1.41 5.41 -8.79
CA GLY A 51 0.27 4.92 -9.55
C GLY A 51 -0.62 6.01 -10.11
N VAL A 52 -0.55 7.23 -9.57
CA VAL A 52 -1.29 8.43 -10.03
C VAL A 52 -2.78 8.19 -10.30
N GLY A 53 -3.43 7.36 -9.48
CA GLY A 53 -4.85 7.01 -9.63
C GLY A 53 -5.18 6.11 -10.83
N LYS A 54 -4.17 5.52 -11.49
CA LYS A 54 -4.31 4.67 -12.68
C LYS A 54 -4.10 3.18 -12.41
N ILE A 55 -3.85 2.81 -11.16
CA ILE A 55 -3.68 1.42 -10.74
C ILE A 55 -4.66 1.11 -9.60
N PRO A 56 -5.11 -0.15 -9.46
CA PRO A 56 -5.95 -0.54 -8.33
C PRO A 56 -5.16 -0.45 -7.02
N ASP A 57 -5.86 -0.29 -5.90
CA ASP A 57 -5.27 -0.34 -4.57
C ASP A 57 -4.53 -1.67 -4.30
N LEU A 58 -3.55 -1.62 -3.40
CA LEU A 58 -2.79 -2.80 -3.03
C LEU A 58 -3.69 -3.78 -2.27
N GLN A 59 -3.70 -5.04 -2.69
CA GLN A 59 -4.34 -6.10 -1.92
C GLN A 59 -3.38 -6.60 -0.84
N VAL A 60 -3.84 -6.73 0.40
CA VAL A 60 -3.00 -7.06 1.56
C VAL A 60 -3.64 -8.18 2.35
N CYS A 61 -2.93 -9.30 2.48
CA CYS A 61 -3.35 -10.44 3.26
C CYS A 61 -2.41 -10.62 4.45
N GLY A 62 -2.93 -10.97 5.61
CA GLY A 62 -2.13 -11.28 6.80
C GLY A 62 -3.01 -11.58 8.00
N PRO A 63 -2.45 -11.92 9.17
CA PRO A 63 -3.26 -12.24 10.33
C PRO A 63 -3.92 -11.00 10.94
N SER A 64 -4.95 -11.22 11.75
CA SER A 64 -5.48 -10.17 12.62
C SER A 64 -4.39 -9.67 13.59
N PRO A 65 -4.31 -8.37 13.93
CA PRO A 65 -5.24 -7.28 13.59
C PRO A 65 -4.78 -6.37 12.42
N LEU A 66 -4.43 -6.93 11.26
CA LEU A 66 -3.99 -6.17 10.08
C LEU A 66 -4.98 -5.08 9.62
N ALA A 67 -6.29 -5.31 9.70
CA ALA A 67 -7.30 -4.32 9.34
C ALA A 67 -7.22 -3.09 10.24
N ARG A 68 -7.06 -3.30 11.55
CA ARG A 68 -6.85 -2.21 12.53
C ARG A 68 -5.55 -1.45 12.25
N ILE A 69 -4.46 -2.16 11.97
CA ILE A 69 -3.18 -1.52 11.62
C ILE A 69 -3.34 -0.64 10.38
N THR A 70 -4.02 -1.15 9.35
CA THR A 70 -4.26 -0.41 8.10
C THR A 70 -5.08 0.85 8.34
N GLU A 71 -6.16 0.77 9.13
CA GLU A 71 -6.95 1.94 9.52
C GLU A 71 -6.12 2.96 10.31
N GLN A 72 -5.32 2.50 11.27
CA GLN A 72 -4.44 3.37 12.05
C GLN A 72 -3.35 4.03 11.22
N LEU A 73 -2.93 3.43 10.10
CA LEU A 73 -1.94 4.03 9.21
C LEU A 73 -2.58 5.04 8.25
N PHE A 74 -3.66 4.67 7.56
CA PHE A 74 -4.17 5.41 6.39
C PHE A 74 -5.55 6.04 6.58
N GLY A 75 -6.26 5.69 7.65
CA GLY A 75 -7.55 6.28 8.02
C GLY A 75 -7.47 7.80 8.15
N ALA A 76 -8.61 8.47 8.15
CA ALA A 76 -8.66 9.93 8.21
C ALA A 76 -7.92 10.48 9.44
N ALA A 77 -8.07 9.81 10.59
CA ALA A 77 -7.37 10.08 11.84
C ALA A 77 -6.12 9.21 12.06
N GLY A 78 -5.65 8.50 11.02
CA GLY A 78 -4.48 7.65 11.07
C GLY A 78 -3.17 8.45 11.10
N ILE A 79 -2.05 7.75 11.31
CA ILE A 79 -0.70 8.29 11.42
C ILE A 79 -0.34 9.14 10.19
N TYR A 80 -0.69 8.67 8.98
CA TYR A 80 -0.47 9.41 7.73
C TYR A 80 -1.66 10.31 7.35
N GLY A 81 -2.63 10.50 8.23
CA GLY A 81 -3.78 11.37 8.04
C GLY A 81 -3.40 12.78 7.53
N PRO A 82 -2.50 13.49 8.22
CA PRO A 82 -2.02 14.82 7.79
C PRO A 82 -1.29 14.83 6.45
N ASP A 83 -0.40 13.87 6.18
CA ASP A 83 0.31 13.77 4.88
C ASP A 83 -0.68 13.51 3.75
N LEU A 84 -1.60 12.55 3.94
CA LEU A 84 -2.60 12.21 2.94
C LEU A 84 -3.56 13.39 2.68
N ALA A 85 -3.95 14.14 3.71
CA ALA A 85 -4.76 15.35 3.53
C ALA A 85 -4.02 16.41 2.71
N ALA A 86 -2.74 16.69 3.03
CA ALA A 86 -1.93 17.61 2.26
C ALA A 86 -1.79 17.15 0.79
N ARG A 87 -1.54 15.85 0.57
CA ARG A 87 -1.37 15.30 -0.78
C ARG A 87 -2.67 15.31 -1.60
N THR A 88 -3.83 15.13 -0.98
CA THR A 88 -5.11 15.07 -1.69
C THR A 88 -5.88 16.38 -1.73
N GLN A 89 -5.46 17.42 -1.00
CA GLN A 89 -6.21 18.69 -0.91
C GLN A 89 -5.37 19.93 -1.19
N HIS A 90 -4.03 19.90 -1.01
CA HIS A 90 -3.20 21.09 -1.20
C HIS A 90 -3.06 21.43 -2.70
N PRO A 91 -3.28 22.69 -3.14
CA PRO A 91 -3.24 23.06 -4.56
C PRO A 91 -1.93 22.70 -5.27
N GLY A 92 -0.78 22.89 -4.60
CA GLY A 92 0.51 22.49 -5.15
C GLY A 92 0.63 20.97 -5.39
N SER A 93 0.00 20.15 -4.55
CA SER A 93 -0.03 18.71 -4.75
C SER A 93 -0.99 18.30 -5.87
N HIS A 94 -2.14 18.99 -6.00
CA HIS A 94 -3.06 18.81 -7.12
C HIS A 94 -2.38 19.08 -8.45
N PHE A 95 -1.70 20.23 -8.56
CA PHE A 95 -0.95 20.59 -9.76
C PHE A 95 0.05 19.50 -10.16
N ILE A 96 0.90 19.03 -9.23
CA ILE A 96 1.87 17.97 -9.51
C ILE A 96 1.18 16.63 -9.84
N TYR A 97 0.05 16.32 -9.22
CA TYR A 97 -0.71 15.11 -9.51
C TYR A 97 -1.30 15.13 -10.93
N GLU A 98 -1.93 16.22 -11.35
CA GLU A 98 -2.44 16.41 -12.72
C GLU A 98 -1.32 16.43 -13.76
N MET A 99 -0.17 17.08 -13.46
CA MET A 99 1.01 17.08 -14.32
C MET A 99 1.58 15.67 -14.57
N ARG A 100 1.44 14.76 -13.60
CA ARG A 100 1.80 13.33 -13.75
C ARG A 100 0.67 12.51 -14.41
N GLY A 101 -0.41 13.16 -14.83
CA GLY A 101 -1.54 12.58 -15.54
C GLY A 101 -2.65 12.02 -14.64
N GLY A 102 -2.67 12.37 -13.34
CA GLY A 102 -3.79 12.07 -12.45
C GLY A 102 -5.01 12.96 -12.71
N GLN A 103 -6.18 12.55 -12.22
CA GLN A 103 -7.43 13.32 -12.32
C GLN A 103 -8.00 13.61 -10.95
N LEU A 104 -8.37 14.88 -10.69
CA LEU A 104 -9.02 15.27 -9.46
C LEU A 104 -10.47 14.75 -9.40
N PRO A 105 -11.02 14.47 -8.20
CA PRO A 105 -10.35 14.53 -6.90
C PRO A 105 -9.33 13.39 -6.72
N ARG A 106 -8.14 13.72 -6.21
CA ARG A 106 -7.12 12.73 -5.86
C ARG A 106 -7.59 11.92 -4.65
N GLN A 107 -7.86 10.64 -4.85
CA GLN A 107 -8.29 9.75 -3.78
C GLN A 107 -7.14 9.36 -2.84
N ARG A 108 -7.46 9.10 -1.57
CA ARG A 108 -6.54 8.50 -0.59
C ARG A 108 -6.28 7.03 -0.96
N PRO A 109 -5.14 6.43 -0.57
CA PRO A 109 -4.94 4.99 -0.73
C PRO A 109 -5.92 4.23 0.16
N VAL A 110 -6.53 3.17 -0.37
CA VAL A 110 -7.44 2.30 0.37
C VAL A 110 -7.01 0.83 0.17
N PRO A 111 -5.92 0.37 0.82
CA PRO A 111 -5.47 -1.00 0.67
C PRO A 111 -6.61 -1.99 0.98
N ALA A 112 -6.82 -2.95 0.08
CA ALA A 112 -7.85 -3.96 0.24
C ALA A 112 -7.33 -5.07 1.17
N VAL A 113 -7.70 -4.99 2.46
CA VAL A 113 -7.22 -5.90 3.50
C VAL A 113 -8.09 -7.16 3.56
N THR A 114 -7.44 -8.31 3.68
CA THR A 114 -8.06 -9.60 4.00
C THR A 114 -7.31 -10.21 5.18
N GLU A 115 -7.96 -10.27 6.35
CA GLU A 115 -7.39 -10.98 7.49
C GLU A 115 -7.53 -12.50 7.27
N VAL A 116 -6.44 -13.23 7.43
CA VAL A 116 -6.36 -14.68 7.21
C VAL A 116 -5.86 -15.37 8.47
N GLY A 117 -6.40 -16.55 8.77
CA GLY A 117 -6.00 -17.39 9.88
C GLY A 117 -5.51 -18.76 9.43
N GLU A 118 -5.30 -19.66 10.38
CA GLU A 118 -4.97 -21.05 10.09
C GLU A 118 -6.00 -21.70 9.15
N GLY A 119 -5.52 -22.44 8.15
CA GLY A 119 -6.37 -23.09 7.14
C GLY A 119 -7.01 -22.15 6.11
N SER A 120 -6.75 -20.84 6.18
CA SER A 120 -7.24 -19.89 5.16
C SER A 120 -6.55 -20.14 3.81
N VAL A 121 -7.33 -20.02 2.74
CA VAL A 121 -6.86 -20.14 1.36
C VAL A 121 -7.12 -18.79 0.68
N VAL A 122 -6.09 -18.25 0.02
CA VAL A 122 -6.21 -17.03 -0.79
C VAL A 122 -5.88 -17.40 -2.21
N GLU A 123 -6.75 -17.03 -3.15
CA GLU A 123 -6.61 -17.45 -4.55
C GLU A 123 -6.46 -16.22 -5.46
N GLY A 124 -5.84 -16.44 -6.62
CA GLY A 124 -5.74 -15.43 -7.67
C GLY A 124 -5.60 -16.06 -9.05
N LYS A 125 -5.31 -15.24 -10.05
CA LYS A 125 -5.23 -15.72 -11.43
C LYS A 125 -4.01 -16.64 -11.61
N GLY A 126 -4.25 -17.94 -11.66
CA GLY A 126 -3.23 -18.97 -11.89
C GLY A 126 -2.41 -19.35 -10.67
N TRP A 127 -2.87 -19.02 -9.45
CA TRP A 127 -2.23 -19.44 -8.20
C TRP A 127 -3.27 -19.58 -7.08
N ARG A 128 -2.92 -20.39 -6.08
CA ARG A 128 -3.70 -20.70 -4.89
C ARG A 128 -2.73 -20.87 -3.71
#